data_AF-A0A7Z7I7A5-F1
#
_entry.id   AF-A0A7Z7I7A5-F1
#
_cell.length_a   1.000
_cell.length_b   1.000
_cell.length_c   1.000
_cell.angle_alpha   90.00
_cell.angle_beta   90.00
_cell.angle_gamma   90.00
#
_symmetry.space_group_name_H-M   'P 1'
#
loop_
_entity.id
_entity.type
_entity.pdbx_description
1 polymer ?
#
loop_
_entity_poly.entity_id
_entity_poly.type
_entity_poly.pdbx_seq_one_letter_code
_entity_poly.pdbx_strand_id
1 'polypeptide(L)'
;MPSTKKRKTANRPRKNSKMQFLPMPRRDSDAMCLQSRLAFEAMRGRRAASSEVKTVAQAVLLTSFITEAGHGLLELSFVKEVERGILALLDHRAASGDWTVPEKTAGPAARGDQ
;
A
#
# COMPACT_ATOMS: atom_id res chain seq x y z
N MET A 1 -36.30 37.27 10.77
CA MET A 1 -35.36 36.49 11.61
C MET A 1 -35.73 35.02 11.46
N PRO A 2 -34.80 34.18 10.97
CA PRO A 2 -34.32 33.11 11.84
C PRO A 2 -32.78 32.97 11.76
N SER A 3 -32.16 32.77 12.92
CA SER A 3 -30.71 32.65 13.05
C SER A 3 -30.25 31.23 12.71
N THR A 4 -29.35 31.13 11.74
CA THR A 4 -28.65 29.88 11.43
C THR A 4 -27.47 29.75 12.40
N LYS A 5 -27.63 28.90 13.43
CA LYS A 5 -26.56 28.52 14.34
C LYS A 5 -25.43 27.84 13.56
N LYS A 6 -24.27 28.51 13.44
CA LYS A 6 -23.03 27.91 12.91
C LYS A 6 -22.57 26.78 13.85
N ARG A 7 -22.50 25.55 13.33
CA ARG A 7 -21.81 24.43 14.01
C ARG A 7 -20.31 24.73 14.03
N LYS A 8 -19.76 25.05 15.21
CA LYS A 8 -18.31 24.99 15.44
C LYS A 8 -17.91 23.52 15.46
N THR A 9 -17.33 23.02 14.38
CA THR A 9 -16.47 21.84 14.46
C THR A 9 -15.22 22.24 15.22
N ALA A 10 -15.16 21.87 16.49
CA ALA A 10 -13.96 22.04 17.28
C ALA A 10 -12.85 21.20 16.63
N ASN A 11 -11.94 21.87 15.91
CA ASN A 11 -10.69 21.29 15.46
C ASN A 11 -9.82 21.05 16.69
N ARG A 12 -10.12 19.99 17.43
CA ARG A 12 -9.38 19.61 18.63
C ARG A 12 -8.08 18.96 18.15
N PRO A 13 -6.90 19.54 18.43
CA PRO A 13 -5.65 18.87 18.10
C PRO A 13 -5.65 17.53 18.83
N ARG A 14 -5.58 16.43 18.06
CA ARG A 14 -5.39 15.10 18.64
C ARG A 14 -4.06 15.14 19.37
N LYS A 15 -4.07 15.05 20.71
CA LYS A 15 -2.85 14.78 21.47
C LYS A 15 -2.38 13.40 21.04
N ASN A 16 -1.36 13.35 20.19
CA ASN A 16 -0.69 12.12 19.83
C ASN A 16 -0.27 11.41 21.13
N SER A 17 -0.69 10.17 21.30
CA SER A 17 -0.34 9.44 22.52
C SER A 17 1.17 9.22 22.53
N LYS A 18 1.80 9.31 23.70
CA LYS A 18 3.26 9.08 23.82
C LYS A 18 3.67 7.70 23.28
N MET A 19 2.73 6.75 23.21
CA MET A 19 2.94 5.42 22.64
C MET A 19 3.20 5.44 21.13
N GLN A 20 2.74 6.46 20.39
CA GLN A 20 3.00 6.58 18.94
C GLN A 20 4.46 6.90 18.61
N PHE A 21 5.26 7.31 19.61
CA PHE A 21 6.69 7.55 19.47
C PHE A 21 7.54 6.37 19.96
N LEU A 22 6.90 5.31 20.45
CA LEU A 22 7.59 4.08 20.84
C LEU A 22 7.67 3.11 19.65
N PRO A 23 8.64 2.20 19.65
CA PRO A 23 8.69 1.12 18.66
C PRO A 23 7.35 0.37 18.60
N MET A 24 6.89 0.08 17.38
CA MET A 24 5.66 -0.67 17.15
C MET A 24 5.71 -2.03 17.86
N PRO A 25 4.64 -2.45 18.58
CA PRO A 25 4.56 -3.79 19.13
C PRO A 25 4.68 -4.86 18.05
N ARG A 26 5.44 -5.94 18.30
CA ARG A 26 5.68 -7.00 17.30
C ARG A 26 4.39 -7.63 16.76
N ARG A 27 3.38 -7.78 17.63
CA ARG A 27 2.07 -8.31 17.23
C ARG A 27 1.42 -7.46 16.13
N ASP A 28 1.54 -6.15 16.22
CA ASP A 28 0.92 -5.23 15.26
C ASP A 28 1.71 -5.22 13.94
N SER A 29 3.04 -5.27 14.02
CA SER A 29 3.88 -5.42 12.81
C SER A 29 3.60 -6.74 12.10
N ASP A 30 3.47 -7.84 12.85
CA ASP A 30 3.19 -9.16 12.28
C ASP A 30 1.82 -9.19 11.60
N ALA A 31 0.82 -8.55 12.19
CA ALA A 31 -0.50 -8.41 11.59
C ALA A 31 -0.46 -7.61 10.28
N MET A 32 0.28 -6.50 10.23
CA MET A 32 0.47 -5.71 9.01
C MET A 32 1.20 -6.51 7.92
N CYS A 33 2.24 -7.25 8.29
CA CYS A 33 2.98 -8.13 7.39
C CYS A 33 2.07 -9.21 6.80
N LEU A 34 1.25 -9.87 7.63
CA LEU A 34 0.31 -10.89 7.18
C LEU A 34 -0.73 -10.33 6.21
N GLN A 35 -1.34 -9.18 6.53
CA GLN A 35 -2.31 -8.52 5.66
C GLN A 35 -1.71 -8.15 4.30
N SER A 36 -0.50 -7.60 4.30
CA SER A 36 0.21 -7.24 3.07
C SER A 36 0.50 -8.47 2.21
N ARG A 37 0.91 -9.58 2.85
CA ARG A 37 1.19 -10.84 2.14
C ARG A 37 -0.07 -11.47 1.54
N LEU A 38 -1.17 -11.52 2.29
CA LEU A 38 -2.44 -12.04 1.78
C LEU A 38 -2.96 -11.21 0.61
N ALA A 39 -2.86 -9.88 0.69
CA ALA A 39 -3.24 -8.99 -0.39
C ALA A 39 -2.40 -9.21 -1.66
N PHE A 40 -1.09 -9.40 -1.50
CA PHE A 40 -0.19 -9.69 -2.62
C PHE A 40 -0.51 -11.05 -3.28
N GLU A 41 -0.76 -12.09 -2.48
CA GLU A 41 -1.16 -13.40 -3.00
C GLU A 41 -2.51 -13.33 -3.75
N ALA A 42 -3.47 -12.56 -3.25
CA ALA A 42 -4.75 -12.33 -3.93
C ALA A 42 -4.56 -11.61 -5.29
N MET A 43 -3.66 -10.64 -5.35
CA MET A 43 -3.29 -9.95 -6.60
C MET A 43 -2.64 -10.91 -7.60
N ARG A 44 -1.70 -11.74 -7.12
CA ARG A 44 -1.02 -12.74 -7.95
C ARG A 44 -2.00 -13.79 -8.50
N GLY A 45 -3.00 -14.16 -7.71
CA GLY A 45 -4.08 -15.07 -8.13
C GLY A 45 -5.15 -14.45 -9.04
N ARG A 46 -5.01 -13.18 -9.47
CA ARG A 46 -6.03 -12.41 -10.21
C ARG A 46 -7.42 -12.40 -9.53
N ARG A 47 -7.44 -12.54 -8.20
CA ARG A 47 -8.67 -12.51 -7.37
C ARG A 47 -8.72 -11.32 -6.42
N ALA A 48 -7.83 -10.35 -6.60
CA ALA A 48 -7.78 -9.18 -5.72
C ALA A 48 -9.00 -8.28 -5.92
N ALA A 49 -9.62 -7.90 -4.81
CA ALA A 49 -10.54 -6.77 -4.79
C ALA A 49 -9.77 -5.45 -4.57
N SER A 50 -10.53 -4.35 -4.55
CA SER A 50 -9.93 -3.01 -4.41
C SER A 50 -9.20 -2.76 -3.11
N SER A 51 -9.56 -3.50 -2.06
CA SER A 51 -8.92 -3.43 -0.75
C SER A 51 -7.49 -3.95 -0.81
N GLU A 52 -7.27 -5.07 -1.49
CA GLU A 52 -6.02 -5.80 -1.55
C GLU A 52 -4.98 -5.00 -2.34
N VAL A 53 -5.38 -4.43 -3.48
CA VAL A 53 -4.49 -3.57 -4.27
C VAL A 53 -4.11 -2.32 -3.49
N LYS A 54 -5.03 -1.73 -2.72
CA LYS A 54 -4.71 -0.59 -1.84
C LYS A 54 -3.74 -1.00 -0.73
N THR A 55 -3.91 -2.16 -0.12
CA THR A 55 -3.00 -2.68 0.89
C THR A 55 -1.59 -2.86 0.33
N VAL A 56 -1.46 -3.42 -0.88
CA VAL A 56 -0.15 -3.58 -1.54
C VAL A 56 0.45 -2.22 -1.92
N ALA A 57 -0.35 -1.28 -2.43
CA ALA A 57 0.12 0.08 -2.71
C ALA A 57 0.64 0.78 -1.45
N GLN A 58 -0.07 0.66 -0.33
CA GLN A 58 0.36 1.20 0.96
C GLN A 58 1.67 0.57 1.45
N ALA A 59 1.84 -0.75 1.29
CA ALA A 59 3.07 -1.44 1.65
C ALA A 59 4.28 -0.97 0.82
N VAL A 60 4.09 -0.75 -0.49
CA VAL A 60 5.14 -0.23 -1.37
C VAL A 60 5.48 1.23 -1.05
N LEU A 61 4.49 2.09 -0.81
CA LEU A 61 4.74 3.47 -0.38
C LEU A 61 5.50 3.52 0.94
N LEU A 62 5.10 2.71 1.93
CA LEU A 62 5.82 2.62 3.20
C LEU A 62 7.26 2.16 3.01
N THR A 63 7.48 1.17 2.14
CA THR A 63 8.82 0.67 1.82
C THR A 63 9.67 1.73 1.13
N SER A 64 9.08 2.54 0.24
CA SER A 64 9.73 3.70 -0.38
C SER A 64 10.21 4.69 0.67
N PHE A 65 9.35 5.10 1.61
CA PHE A 65 9.74 6.01 2.69
C PHE A 65 10.83 5.44 3.61
N ILE A 66 10.76 4.15 3.96
CA ILE A 66 11.79 3.49 4.79
C ILE A 66 13.13 3.45 4.05
N THR A 67 13.10 3.20 2.75
CA THR A 67 14.30 3.12 1.91
C THR A 67 14.92 4.50 1.70
N GLU A 68 14.10 5.53 1.43
CA GLU A 68 14.55 6.92 1.31
C GLU A 68 15.12 7.47 2.62
N ALA A 69 14.62 7.02 3.78
CA ALA A 69 15.18 7.34 5.08
C ALA A 69 16.51 6.62 5.39
N GLY A 70 16.98 5.74 4.50
CA GLY A 70 18.22 4.97 4.68
C GLY A 70 18.08 3.76 5.61
N HIS A 71 16.85 3.36 5.95
CA HIS A 71 16.55 2.21 6.79
C HIS A 71 16.19 0.95 6.00
N GLY A 72 16.09 1.05 4.67
CA GLY A 72 15.83 -0.08 3.77
C GLY A 72 17.11 -0.79 3.33
N LEU A 73 16.99 -2.09 3.08
CA LEU A 73 18.04 -2.89 2.42
C LEU A 73 17.85 -2.97 0.89
N LEU A 74 16.74 -2.43 0.39
CA LEU A 74 16.40 -2.44 -1.03
C LEU A 74 17.01 -1.24 -1.74
N GLU A 75 17.30 -1.43 -3.01
CA GLU A 75 17.77 -0.35 -3.87
C GLU A 75 16.59 0.55 -4.26
N LEU A 76 16.77 1.87 -4.17
CA LEU A 76 15.67 2.83 -4.31
C LEU A 76 15.08 2.83 -5.73
N SER A 77 15.89 2.62 -6.77
CA SER A 77 15.40 2.58 -8.15
C SER A 77 14.46 1.39 -8.39
N PHE A 78 14.74 0.23 -7.79
CA PHE A 78 13.84 -0.93 -7.79
C PHE A 78 12.51 -0.60 -7.12
N VAL A 79 12.53 0.02 -5.93
CA VAL A 79 11.30 0.39 -5.23
C VAL A 79 10.46 1.37 -6.06
N LYS A 80 11.10 2.35 -6.70
CA LYS A 80 10.44 3.31 -7.61
C LYS A 80 9.88 2.65 -8.87
N GLU A 81 10.51 1.60 -9.37
CA GLU A 81 9.98 0.82 -10.49
C GLU A 81 8.70 0.08 -10.11
N VAL A 82 8.70 -0.60 -8.96
CA VAL A 82 7.52 -1.28 -8.43
C VAL A 82 6.38 -0.29 -8.17
N GLU A 83 6.70 0.89 -7.60
CA GLU A 83 5.72 1.96 -7.38
C GLU A 83 5.05 2.40 -8.68
N ARG A 84 5.83 2.65 -9.74
CA ARG A 84 5.28 2.97 -11.08
C ARG A 84 4.39 1.84 -11.63
N GLY A 85 4.77 0.59 -11.43
CA GLY A 85 3.97 -0.57 -11.84
C GLY A 85 2.61 -0.62 -11.13
N ILE A 86 2.57 -0.32 -9.84
CA ILE A 86 1.32 -0.26 -9.06
C ILE A 86 0.46 0.93 -9.49
N LEU A 87 1.04 2.09 -9.73
CA LEU A 87 0.30 3.26 -10.24
C LEU A 87 -0.33 2.96 -11.60
N ALA A 88 0.44 2.35 -12.52
CA ALA A 88 -0.09 1.95 -13.82
C ALA A 88 -1.24 0.93 -13.70
N LEU A 89 -1.18 0.02 -12.73
CA LEU A 89 -2.27 -0.92 -12.44
C LEU A 89 -3.53 -0.20 -11.93
N LEU A 90 -3.36 0.80 -11.06
CA LEU A 90 -4.46 1.61 -10.55
C LEU A 90 -5.10 2.46 -11.65
N ASP A 91 -4.28 3.08 -12.51
CA ASP A 91 -4.73 3.87 -13.65
C ASP A 91 -5.44 3.00 -14.70
N HIS A 92 -4.90 1.80 -14.97
CA HIS A 92 -5.55 0.84 -15.85
C HIS A 92 -6.95 0.48 -15.32
N ARG A 93 -7.08 0.21 -14.03
CA ARG A 93 -8.38 -0.09 -13.42
C ARG A 93 -9.34 1.09 -13.44
N ALA A 94 -8.84 2.32 -13.29
CA ALA A 94 -9.67 3.52 -13.44
C ALA A 94 -10.23 3.67 -14.86
N ALA A 95 -9.48 3.21 -15.86
CA ALA A 95 -9.88 3.25 -17.27
C ALA A 95 -10.71 2.03 -17.74
N SER A 96 -10.39 0.82 -17.27
CA SER A 96 -10.97 -0.44 -17.76
C SER A 96 -12.03 -1.05 -16.82
N GLY A 97 -12.05 -0.64 -15.54
CA GLY A 97 -12.89 -1.23 -14.50
C GLY A 97 -12.41 -2.59 -14.00
N ASP A 98 -11.34 -3.15 -14.58
CA ASP A 98 -10.86 -4.50 -14.30
C ASP A 98 -9.47 -4.48 -13.61
N TRP A 99 -9.19 -5.52 -12.83
CA TRP A 99 -7.99 -5.65 -11.99
C TRP A 99 -6.90 -6.53 -12.62
N THR A 100 -6.89 -6.61 -13.95
CA THR A 100 -5.96 -7.47 -14.67
C THR A 100 -4.52 -6.92 -14.56
N VAL A 101 -3.71 -7.55 -13.70
CA VAL A 101 -2.29 -7.23 -13.57
C VAL A 101 -1.58 -7.62 -14.88
N PRO A 102 -0.94 -6.67 -15.59
CA PRO A 102 -0.16 -7.01 -16.76
C PRO A 102 1.02 -7.89 -16.36
N GLU A 103 1.21 -8.99 -17.08
CA GLU A 103 2.16 -10.08 -16.81
C GLU A 103 3.61 -9.63 -16.61
N LYS A 104 3.95 -8.41 -17.04
CA LYS A 104 5.29 -7.82 -16.98
C LYS A 104 5.83 -7.55 -15.56
N THR A 105 4.99 -7.55 -14.52
CA THR A 105 5.46 -7.40 -13.12
C THR A 105 5.83 -8.70 -12.43
N ALA A 106 5.55 -9.86 -13.04
CA ALA A 106 6.11 -11.13 -12.57
C ALA A 106 7.50 -11.28 -13.21
N GLY A 107 8.56 -11.16 -12.39
CA GLY A 107 9.92 -11.49 -12.82
C GLY A 107 9.98 -12.86 -13.50
N PRO A 108 11.01 -13.11 -14.35
CA PRO A 108 11.02 -14.18 -15.32
C PRO A 108 10.73 -15.53 -14.65
N ALA A 109 9.50 -16.01 -14.84
CA ALA A 109 9.11 -17.35 -14.46
C ALA A 109 9.99 -18.31 -15.25
N ALA A 110 10.69 -19.17 -14.50
CA ALA A 110 11.53 -20.24 -14.99
C ALA A 110 10.81 -21.00 -16.10
N ARG A 111 11.35 -20.87 -17.32
CA ARG A 111 11.01 -21.67 -18.48
C ARG A 111 11.66 -23.04 -18.27
N GLY A 112 10.95 -23.93 -17.61
CA GLY A 112 11.24 -25.37 -17.62
C GLY A 112 10.50 -25.97 -18.80
N ASP A 113 11.14 -25.94 -19.97
CA ASP A 113 10.67 -26.65 -21.16
C ASP A 113 10.85 -28.16 -20.95
N GLN A 114 9.83 -28.90 -21.41
CA GLN A 114 9.84 -30.36 -21.58
C GLN A 114 10.80 -30.77 -22.70
#